data_AF-A0A4S2IY41-F1
#
_entry.id   AF-A0A4S2IY41-F1
#
_cell.length_a   1.000
_cell.length_b   1.000
_cell.length_c   1.000
_cell.angle_alpha   90.00
_cell.angle_beta   90.00
_cell.angle_gamma   90.00
#
_symmetry.space_group_name_H-M   'P 1'
#
loop_
_entity.id
_entity.type
_entity.pdbx_description
1 polymer ?
#
loop_
_entity_poly.entity_id
_entity_poly.type
_entity_poly.pdbx_seq_one_letter_code
_entity_poly.pdbx_strand_id
1 'polypeptide(L)' 'MSAVSDALEDARIQYEQHTRACRQCRADSAPCAVAKHLWRLFNKARQNQLRSNEA' A
#
# COMPACT_ATOMS: atom_id res chain seq x y z
N MET A 1 -13.37 -14.43 -0.66
CA MET A 1 -12.27 -13.46 -0.51
C MET A 1 -11.48 -13.87 0.72
N SER A 2 -10.16 -14.05 0.59
CA SER A 2 -9.30 -14.42 1.71
C SER A 2 -8.91 -13.15 2.46
N ALA A 3 -8.86 -13.20 3.80
CA ALA A 3 -8.45 -12.06 4.64
C ALA A 3 -7.10 -11.45 4.24
N VAL A 4 -6.21 -12.25 3.63
CA VAL A 4 -4.91 -11.79 3.09
C VAL A 4 -5.07 -10.96 1.81
N SER A 5 -6.05 -11.30 0.98
CA SER A 5 -6.41 -10.54 -0.22
C SER A 5 -7.05 -9.20 0.15
N ASP A 6 -7.91 -9.21 1.17
CA ASP A 6 -8.59 -8.00 1.65
C ASP A 6 -7.57 -7.01 2.26
N ALA A 7 -6.62 -7.51 3.06
CA ALA A 7 -5.55 -6.68 3.62
C ALA A 7 -4.64 -6.05 2.54
N LEU A 8 -4.44 -6.73 1.41
CA LEU A 8 -3.67 -6.18 0.29
C LEU A 8 -4.43 -5.05 -0.41
N GLU A 9 -5.72 -5.27 -0.66
CA GLU A 9 -6.59 -4.30 -1.33
C GLU A 9 -6.76 -3.04 -0.48
N ASP A 10 -6.96 -3.19 0.83
CA ASP A 10 -7.02 -2.08 1.79
C ASP A 10 -5.72 -1.27 1.80
N ALA A 11 -4.56 -1.94 1.87
CA ALA A 11 -3.27 -1.27 1.84
C ALA A 11 -3.02 -0.50 0.53
N ARG A 12 -3.51 -1.04 -0.60
CA ARG A 12 -3.45 -0.36 -1.91
C ARG A 12 -4.31 0.91 -1.89
N ILE A 13 -5.56 0.80 -1.44
CA ILE A 13 -6.51 1.92 -1.39
C ILE A 13 -5.96 3.04 -0.50
N GLN A 14 -5.42 2.70 0.68
CA GLN A 14 -4.84 3.69 1.59
C GLN A 14 -3.65 4.44 0.96
N TYR A 15 -2.76 3.73 0.25
CA TYR A 15 -1.65 4.35 -0.47
C TYR A 15 -2.14 5.30 -1.58
N GLU A 16 -3.08 4.85 -2.40
CA GLU A 16 -3.62 5.66 -3.51
C GLU A 16 -4.38 6.89 -3.01
N GLN A 17 -5.21 6.75 -1.97
CA GLN A 17 -5.91 7.88 -1.35
C GLN A 17 -4.92 8.88 -0.77
N HIS A 18 -3.85 8.41 -0.12
CA HIS A 18 -2.85 9.28 0.46
C HIS A 18 -2.10 10.08 -0.61
N THR A 19 -1.67 9.45 -1.70
CA THR A 19 -0.94 10.15 -2.78
C THR A 19 -1.80 11.23 -3.46
N ARG A 20 -3.12 11.04 -3.54
CA ARG A 20 -4.08 12.03 -4.07
C ARG A 20 -4.39 13.17 -3.10
N ALA A 21 -4.44 12.88 -1.80
CA ALA A 21 -4.82 13.85 -0.76
C ALA A 21 -3.62 14.64 -0.19
N CYS A 22 -2.43 14.04 -0.16
CA CYS A 22 -1.25 14.65 0.42
C CYS A 22 -0.69 15.74 -0.50
N ARG A 23 -0.66 16.99 0.00
CA ARG A 23 -0.10 18.14 -0.73
C ARG A 23 1.34 17.90 -1.17
N GLN A 24 2.19 17.33 -0.32
CA GLN A 24 3.60 17.06 -0.64
C GLN A 24 3.75 16.01 -1.75
N CYS A 25 3.02 14.90 -1.65
CA CYS A 25 3.04 13.87 -2.69
C CYS A 25 2.50 14.39 -4.03
N ARG A 26 1.51 15.29 -3.98
CA ARG A 26 0.89 15.88 -5.17
C ARG A 26 1.73 17.01 -5.80
N ALA A 27 2.42 17.80 -4.99
CA ALA A 27 3.17 18.97 -5.44
C ALA A 27 4.57 18.60 -5.95
N ASP A 28 5.30 17.77 -5.21
CA ASP A 28 6.71 17.51 -5.48
C ASP A 28 6.95 16.22 -6.26
N SER A 29 5.89 15.43 -6.51
CA SER A 29 5.97 14.03 -6.97
C SER A 29 6.91 13.15 -6.13
N ALA A 30 7.34 13.65 -4.97
CA ALA A 30 8.22 12.97 -4.03
C ALA A 30 7.37 12.30 -2.96
N PRO A 31 7.52 10.98 -2.73
CA PRO A 31 6.74 10.28 -1.73
C PRO A 31 7.14 10.77 -0.33
N CYS A 32 6.16 11.31 0.40
CA CYS A 32 6.37 11.71 1.79
C CYS A 32 6.60 10.47 2.69
N ALA A 33 6.99 10.69 3.95
CA ALA A 33 7.25 9.61 4.89
C ALA A 33 6.04 8.67 5.07
N VAL A 34 4.81 9.20 5.04
CA VAL A 34 3.58 8.43 5.16
C VAL A 34 3.33 7.60 3.90
N ALA A 35 3.46 8.19 2.71
CA ALA A 35 3.37 7.45 1.44
C ALA A 35 4.39 6.30 1.39
N LYS A 36 5.62 6.54 1.84
CA LYS A 36 6.68 5.52 1.95
C LYS A 36 6.30 4.42 2.94
N HIS A 37 5.67 4.75 4.07
CA HIS A 37 5.18 3.77 5.04
C HIS A 37 4.06 2.91 4.46
N LEU A 38 3.05 3.52 3.84
CA LEU A 38 1.93 2.83 3.19
C LEU A 38 2.41 1.90 2.07
N TRP A 39 3.38 2.34 1.26
CA TRP A 39 3.98 1.52 0.23
C TRP A 39 4.70 0.28 0.79
N ARG A 40 5.38 0.42 1.94
CA ARG A 40 6.01 -0.71 2.64
C ARG A 40 4.96 -1.70 3.15
N LEU A 41 3.84 -1.22 3.69
CA LEU A 41 2.73 -2.09 4.13
C LEU A 41 2.13 -2.86 2.96
N PHE A 42 1.84 -2.17 1.85
CA PHE A 42 1.33 -2.81 0.63
C PHE A 42 2.27 -3.90 0.11
N ASN A 43 3.58 -3.62 0.00
CA ASN A 43 4.53 -4.63 -0.46
C ASN A 43 4.65 -5.83 0.49
N LYS A 44 4.58 -5.58 1.80
CA LYS A 44 4.60 -6.67 2.79
C LYS A 44 3.34 -7.54 2.69
N ALA A 45 2.17 -6.92 2.52
CA ALA A 45 0.91 -7.63 2.30
C ALA A 45 0.97 -8.46 1.00
N ARG A 46 1.53 -7.90 -0.08
CA ARG A 46 1.71 -8.58 -1.37
C ARG A 46 2.64 -9.79 -1.24
N GLN A 47 3.76 -9.64 -0.53
CA GLN A 47 4.67 -10.75 -0.27
C GLN A 47 4.00 -11.86 0.55
N ASN A 48 3.22 -11.51 1.57
CA ASN A 48 2.48 -12.48 2.35
C ASN A 48 1.45 -13.23 1.49
N GLN A 49 0.73 -12.54 0.61
CA GLN A 49 -0.21 -13.17 -0.31
C GLN A 49 0.49 -14.15 -1.27
N LEU A 50 1.64 -13.77 -1.85
CA LEU A 50 2.42 -14.66 -2.70
C LEU A 50 2.85 -15.92 -1.92
N ARG A 51 3.36 -15.76 -0.69
CA ARG A 51 3.75 -16.88 0.18
C ARG A 51 2.57 -17.76 0.61
N SER A 52 1.39 -17.17 0.84
CA SER A 52 0.17 -17.92 1.14
C SER A 52 -0.40 -18.65 -0.07
N ASN A 53 -0.07 -18.22 -1.29
CA ASN A 53 -0.47 -18.91 -2.52
C ASN A 53 0.53 -20.02 -2.93
N GLU A 54 1.77 -19.97 -2.44
CA GLU A 54 2.81 -20.99 -2.68
C GLU A 54 2.77 -22.16 -1.67
N ALA A 55 2.03 -22.01 -0.56
CA ALA A 55 1.89 -23.01 0.51
C ALA A 55 0.56 -23.78 0.38
#